data_AF-A0A6B3I811-F1
#
_entry.id   AF-A0A6B3I811-F1
#
_cell.length_a   1.000
_cell.length_b   1.000
_cell.length_c   1.000
_cell.angle_alpha   90.00
_cell.angle_beta   90.00
_cell.angle_gamma   90.00
#
_symmetry.space_group_name_H-M   'P 1'
#
loop_
_entity.id
_entity.type
_entity.pdbx_description
1 polymer ?
#
loop_
_entity_poly.entity_id
_entity_poly.type
_entity_poly.pdbx_seq_one_letter_code
_entity_poly.pdbx_strand_id
1 'polypeptide(L)' 'TSGYAMPSLGYILGMLLAATVVGALARRGGDRSVLRTAGTMVIGSAIIYAVGVPYLALATGMSLSAAVAAGLVPFLIG' A
#
# COMPACT_ATOMS: atom_id res chain seq x y z
N THR A 1 -19.06 5.26 16.86
CA THR A 1 -17.73 5.83 16.56
C THR A 1 -17.16 5.19 15.28
N SER A 2 -17.96 5.09 14.23
CA SER A 2 -17.88 3.96 13.29
C SER A 2 -17.13 4.22 11.97
N GLY A 3 -16.41 5.35 11.84
CA GLY A 3 -15.68 5.70 10.62
C GLY A 3 -14.18 5.40 10.69
N TYR A 4 -13.54 5.74 11.81
CA TYR A 4 -12.09 5.56 11.99
C TYR A 4 -11.70 4.08 12.19
N ALA A 5 -12.59 3.22 12.67
CA ALA A 5 -12.28 1.80 12.89
C ALA A 5 -12.39 0.93 11.63
N MET A 6 -12.70 1.50 10.45
CA MET A 6 -12.74 0.71 9.22
C MET A 6 -11.32 0.23 8.89
N PRO A 7 -11.06 -1.09 8.87
CA PRO A 7 -9.73 -1.64 8.63
C PRO A 7 -9.13 -1.20 7.28
N SER A 8 -9.99 -0.83 6.33
CA SER A 8 -9.61 -0.33 5.00
C SER A 8 -9.15 1.13 4.98
N LEU A 9 -9.38 1.95 6.02
CA LEU A 9 -9.00 3.37 6.01
C LEU A 9 -7.48 3.54 5.84
N GLY A 10 -6.68 2.67 6.46
CA GLY A 10 -5.23 2.64 6.28
C GLY A 10 -4.80 2.37 4.84
N TYR A 11 -5.52 1.50 4.12
CA TYR A 11 -5.27 1.25 2.71
C TYR A 11 -5.68 2.45 1.85
N ILE A 12 -6.76 3.17 2.19
CA ILE A 12 -7.18 4.39 1.48
C ILE A 12 -6.12 5.48 1.62
N LEU A 13 -5.62 5.73 2.83
CA LEU A 13 -4.54 6.68 3.07
C LEU A 13 -3.24 6.26 2.39
N GLY A 14 -2.93 4.95 2.42
CA GLY A 14 -1.81 4.36 1.68
C GLY A 14 -1.93 4.56 0.16
N MET A 15 -3.12 4.37 -0.42
CA MET A 15 -3.39 4.59 -1.84
C MET A 15 -3.24 6.07 -2.23
N LEU A 16 -3.72 7.00 -1.40
CA LEU A 16 -3.54 8.42 -1.64
C LEU A 16 -2.06 8.80 -1.69
N LEU A 17 -1.28 8.36 -0.69
CA LEU A 17 0.16 8.62 -0.63
C LEU A 17 0.88 7.98 -1.83
N ALA A 18 0.57 6.71 -2.14
CA ALA A 18 1.15 6.01 -3.28
C ALA A 18 0.85 6.71 -4.60
N ALA A 19 -0.38 7.18 -4.83
CA ALA A 19 -0.75 7.92 -6.04
C ALA A 19 0.08 9.21 -6.19
N THR A 20 0.30 9.96 -5.10
CA THR A 20 1.14 11.16 -5.16
C THR A 20 2.60 10.85 -5.50
N VAL A 21 3.17 9.80 -4.89
CA VAL A 21 4.57 9.42 -5.09
C VAL A 21 4.78 8.82 -6.49
N VAL A 22 3.93 7.88 -6.90
CA VAL A 22 3.95 7.27 -8.23
C VAL A 22 3.76 8.33 -9.31
N GLY A 23 2.80 9.24 -9.15
CA GLY A 23 2.60 10.34 -10.09
C GLY A 23 3.80 11.28 -10.17
N ALA A 24 4.49 11.53 -9.05
CA ALA A 24 5.73 12.31 -9.05
C ALA A 24 6.90 11.58 -9.74
N LEU A 25 7.04 10.26 -9.52
CA LEU A 25 8.04 9.45 -10.22
C LEU A 25 7.76 9.37 -11.73
N ALA A 26 6.50 9.17 -12.13
CA ALA A 26 6.10 9.16 -13.53
C ALA A 26 6.46 10.47 -14.22
N ARG A 27 6.14 11.64 -13.63
CA ARG A 27 6.54 12.95 -14.16
C ARG A 27 8.06 13.12 -14.31
N ARG A 28 8.85 12.45 -13.46
CA ARG A 28 10.33 12.42 -13.53
C ARG A 28 10.87 11.40 -14.56
N GLY A 29 9.99 10.76 -15.31
CA GLY A 29 10.33 9.77 -16.32
C GLY A 29 10.49 8.36 -15.77
N GLY A 30 9.85 8.06 -14.64
CA GLY A 30 9.70 6.72 -14.07
C GLY A 30 8.87 5.78 -14.95
N ASP A 31 8.19 6.32 -15.97
CA ASP A 31 7.37 5.60 -16.95
C ASP A 31 8.06 5.45 -18.32
N ARG A 32 9.28 5.99 -18.49
CA ARG A 32 9.97 6.04 -19.80
C ARG A 32 10.59 4.73 -20.26
N SER A 33 10.59 3.70 -19.42
CA SER A 33 11.10 2.37 -19.77
C SER A 33 10.44 1.33 -18.89
N VAL A 34 10.20 0.13 -19.41
CA VAL A 34 9.54 -0.98 -18.69
C VAL A 34 10.14 -1.21 -17.31
N LEU A 35 11.47 -1.18 -17.19
CA LEU A 35 12.16 -1.43 -15.92
C LEU A 35 11.91 -0.33 -14.88
N ARG A 36 11.86 0.94 -15.32
CA ARG A 36 11.50 2.08 -14.45
C ARG A 36 10.03 2.05 -14.07
N THR A 37 9.16 1.64 -14.99
CA THR A 37 7.73 1.51 -14.72
C THR A 37 7.49 0.44 -13.67
N ALA A 38 8.13 -0.72 -13.81
CA ALA A 38 8.10 -1.79 -12.82
C ALA A 38 8.62 -1.31 -11.45
N GLY A 39 9.75 -0.61 -11.41
CA GLY A 39 10.27 -0.02 -10.15
C GLY A 39 9.29 0.99 -9.53
N THR A 40 8.67 1.83 -10.33
CA THR A 40 7.67 2.82 -9.87
C THR A 40 6.43 2.13 -9.30
N MET A 41 5.95 1.06 -9.94
CA MET A 41 4.83 0.24 -9.45
C MET A 41 5.17 -0.44 -8.12
N VAL A 42 6.37 -1.03 -8.00
CA VAL A 42 6.85 -1.66 -6.75
C VAL A 42 6.89 -0.65 -5.61
N ILE A 43 7.38 0.57 -5.85
CA ILE A 43 7.38 1.65 -4.86
C ILE A 43 5.95 2.00 -4.42
N GLY A 44 5.02 2.12 -5.37
CA GLY A 44 3.61 2.36 -5.08
C GLY A 44 3.02 1.29 -4.17
N SER A 45 3.21 0.02 -4.51
CA SER A 45 2.74 -1.11 -3.69
C SER A 45 3.38 -1.13 -2.31
N ALA A 46 4.68 -0.87 -2.21
CA ALA A 46 5.39 -0.81 -0.94
C ALA A 46 4.83 0.28 -0.01
N ILE A 47 4.49 1.45 -0.55
CA ILE A 47 3.88 2.54 0.22
C ILE A 47 2.51 2.14 0.75
N ILE A 48 1.67 1.51 -0.08
CA ILE A 48 0.34 1.05 0.33
C ILE A 48 0.46 0.06 1.49
N TYR A 49 1.35 -0.92 1.41
CA TYR A 49 1.55 -1.89 2.48
C TYR A 49 2.19 -1.27 3.73
N ALA A 50 3.15 -0.34 3.57
CA ALA A 50 3.81 0.32 4.69
C ALA A 50 2.85 1.16 5.54
N VAL A 51 1.78 1.69 4.94
CA VAL A 51 0.74 2.46 5.66
C VAL A 51 -0.43 1.57 6.08
N GLY A 52 -0.89 0.69 5.18
CA GLY A 52 -2.06 -0.17 5.39
C GLY A 52 -1.86 -1.25 6.44
N VAL A 53 -0.69 -1.92 6.47
CA VAL A 53 -0.44 -3.04 7.39
C VAL A 53 -0.35 -2.60 8.86
N PRO A 54 0.40 -1.53 9.23
CA PRO A 54 0.40 -1.05 10.61
C PRO A 54 -0.97 -0.56 11.06
N TYR A 55 -1.72 0.11 10.18
CA TYR A 55 -3.09 0.54 10.46
C TYR A 55 -4.02 -0.65 10.72
N LEU A 56 -3.94 -1.68 9.89
CA LEU A 56 -4.70 -2.91 10.04
C LEU A 56 -4.38 -3.61 11.36
N ALA A 57 -3.11 -3.71 11.72
CA ALA A 57 -2.67 -4.30 12.99
C ALA A 57 -3.23 -3.54 14.20
N LEU A 58 -3.19 -2.20 14.18
CA LEU A 58 -3.75 -1.35 15.25
C LEU A 58 -5.28 -1.44 15.31
N ALA A 59 -5.96 -1.46 14.17
CA ALA A 59 -7.43 -1.48 14.11
C ALA A 59 -8.03 -2.85 14.50
N THR A 60 -7.31 -3.94 14.28
CA THR A 60 -7.79 -5.32 14.54
C THR A 60 -7.18 -5.95 15.78
N GLY A 61 -6.15 -5.34 16.37
CA GLY A 61 -5.39 -5.92 17.48
C GLY A 61 -4.55 -7.15 17.09
N MET A 62 -4.39 -7.43 15.79
CA MET A 62 -3.57 -8.53 15.30
C MET A 62 -2.08 -8.21 15.37
N SER A 63 -1.25 -9.26 15.49
CA SER A 63 0.19 -9.12 15.34
C SER A 63 0.57 -8.64 13.94
N LEU A 64 1.68 -7.91 13.82
CA LEU A 64 2.16 -7.39 12.54
C LEU A 64 2.39 -8.52 11.52
N SER A 65 2.82 -9.70 11.97
CA SER A 65 2.99 -10.89 11.14
C SER A 65 1.68 -11.42 10.57
N ALA A 66 0.60 -11.42 11.36
CA ALA A 66 -0.74 -11.80 10.89
C ALA A 66 -1.32 -10.76 9.92
N ALA A 67 -1.08 -9.47 10.16
CA ALA A 67 -1.50 -8.40 9.26
C ALA A 67 -0.77 -8.43 7.91
N VAL A 68 0.54 -8.74 7.90
CA VAL A 68 1.30 -8.97 6.66
C VAL A 68 0.74 -10.19 5.94
N ALA A 69 0.52 -11.33 6.62
CA ALA A 69 -0.03 -12.52 5.97
C ALA A 69 -1.42 -12.26 5.36
N ALA A 70 -2.30 -11.57 6.09
CA ALA A 70 -3.64 -11.23 5.62
C ALA A 70 -3.62 -10.22 4.45
N GLY A 71 -2.67 -9.29 4.42
CA GLY A 71 -2.53 -8.29 3.36
C GLY A 71 -1.80 -8.81 2.11
N LEU A 72 -0.83 -9.72 2.26
CA LEU A 72 0.04 -10.18 1.17
C LEU A 72 -0.49 -11.44 0.48
N VAL A 73 -1.08 -12.38 1.23
CA VAL A 73 -1.54 -13.68 0.70
C VAL A 73 -2.63 -13.55 -0.39
N PRO A 74 -3.66 -12.69 -0.26
CA PRO A 74 -4.68 -12.55 -1.29
C PRO A 74 -4.11 -12.07 -2.63
N PHE A 75 -3.08 -11.21 -2.59
CA PHE A 75 -2.47 -10.62 -3.78
C PHE A 75 -1.41 -11.51 -4.43
N LEU A 76 -0.93 -12.58 -3.77
CA LEU A 76 -0.01 -13.56 -4.34
C LEU A 76 -0.72 -14.70 -5.08
N ILE A 77 -1.97 -14.98 -4.72
CA ILE A 77 -2.80 -16.04 -5.33
C ILE A 77 -3.72 -15.46 -6.43
N GLY A 78 -3.91 -14.14 -6.45
CA GLY A 78 -4.70 -13.41 -7.45
C GLY A 78 -4.13 -13.44 -8.85
#